data_AF-A0AAD1Y3Y0-F1
#
_entry.id   AF-A0AAD1Y3Y0-F1
#
_cell.length_a   1.000
_cell.length_b   1.000
_cell.length_c   1.000
_cell.angle_alpha   90.00
_cell.angle_beta   90.00
_cell.angle_gamma   90.00
#
_symmetry.space_group_name_H-M   'P 1'
#
loop_
_entity.id
_entity.type
_entity.pdbx_description
1 polymer ?
#
loop_
_entity_poly.entity_id
_entity_poly.type
_entity_poly.pdbx_seq_one_letter_code
_entity_poly.pdbx_strand_id
1 'polypeptide(L)'
;MLFCPTCGTLLLTEKTIVDFRFYCQTCPYIYLVKQTLSKKVTLERKKVDDILGGAEAWENADKTETVCPRCSHPEAYFKQIQIRSADEPSTLFYRCGNHSCANQWNEN
;
A
#
# COMPACT_ATOMS: atom_id res chain seq x y z
N MET A 1 16.66 -6.10 -14.08
CA MET A 1 17.83 -6.28 -13.19
C MET A 1 18.79 -7.20 -13.91
N LEU A 2 20.09 -6.92 -13.84
CA LEU A 2 21.13 -7.70 -14.52
C LEU A 2 21.98 -8.41 -13.46
N PHE A 3 22.27 -9.70 -13.69
CA PHE A 3 23.02 -10.56 -12.78
C PHE A 3 24.33 -11.00 -13.44
N CYS A 4 25.34 -11.24 -12.62
CA CYS A 4 26.62 -11.73 -13.08
C CYS A 4 26.50 -13.20 -13.52
N PRO A 5 27.00 -13.58 -14.72
CA PRO A 5 26.88 -14.96 -15.21
C PRO A 5 27.77 -15.96 -14.44
N THR A 6 28.79 -15.50 -13.71
CA THR A 6 29.72 -16.38 -13.00
C THR A 6 29.33 -16.63 -11.54
N CYS A 7 28.86 -15.61 -10.82
CA CYS A 7 28.53 -15.71 -9.39
C CYS A 7 27.06 -15.42 -9.05
N GLY A 8 26.22 -15.07 -10.03
CA GLY A 8 24.79 -14.83 -9.83
C GLY A 8 24.44 -13.57 -9.03
N THR A 9 25.43 -12.79 -8.59
CA THR A 9 25.18 -11.56 -7.82
C THR A 9 24.70 -10.42 -8.72
N LEU A 10 23.97 -9.47 -8.13
CA LEU A 10 23.49 -8.28 -8.81
C LEU A 10 24.68 -7.44 -9.32
N LEU A 11 24.62 -7.04 -10.60
CA LEU A 11 25.61 -6.11 -11.16
C LEU A 11 25.28 -4.68 -10.76
N LEU A 12 26.31 -3.93 -10.35
CA LEU A 12 26.21 -2.52 -10.02
C LEU A 12 26.70 -1.64 -11.16
N THR A 13 26.17 -0.42 -11.23
CA THR A 13 26.53 0.56 -12.25
C THR A 13 27.62 1.49 -11.75
N GLU A 14 28.66 1.70 -12.57
CA GLU A 14 29.72 2.68 -12.33
C GLU A 14 29.92 3.55 -13.57
N LYS A 15 30.07 4.85 -13.36
CA LYS A 15 30.42 5.81 -14.41
C LYS A 15 31.93 6.03 -14.39
N THR A 16 32.60 5.63 -15.47
CA THR A 16 34.00 5.99 -15.75
C THR A 16 34.04 7.35 -16.47
N ILE A 17 35.23 7.94 -16.59
CA ILE A 17 35.46 9.24 -17.25
C ILE A 17 34.92 9.26 -18.69
N VAL A 18 34.98 8.10 -19.38
CA VAL A 18 34.61 7.97 -20.80
C VAL A 18 33.31 7.19 -20.99
N ASP A 19 33.08 6.14 -20.18
CA ASP A 19 32.01 5.16 -20.42
C ASP A 19 31.22 4.80 -19.17
N PHE A 20 30.08 4.13 -19.38
CA PHE A 20 29.28 3.52 -18.33
C PHE A 20 29.52 2.01 -18.30
N ARG A 21 29.76 1.43 -17.12
CA ARG A 21 30.02 -0.01 -16.96
C ARG A 21 29.18 -0.62 -15.85
N PHE A 22 28.80 -1.88 -16.05
CA PHE A 22 28.29 -2.73 -14.99
C PHE A 22 29.43 -3.59 -14.45
N TYR A 23 29.59 -3.64 -13.14
CA TYR A 23 30.62 -4.44 -12.50
C TYR A 23 30.02 -5.31 -11.40
N CYS A 24 30.69 -6.42 -11.11
CA CYS A 24 30.36 -7.28 -9.99
C CYS A 24 31.23 -6.91 -8.78
N GLN A 25 30.67 -6.93 -7.57
CA GLN A 25 31.44 -6.70 -6.33
C GLN A 25 32.22 -7.93 -5.88
N THR A 26 31.78 -9.14 -6.24
CA THR A 26 32.35 -10.40 -5.75
C THR A 26 33.32 -11.06 -6.73
N CYS A 27 33.31 -10.66 -8.01
CA CYS A 27 34.17 -11.25 -9.04
C CYS A 27 34.65 -10.18 -10.03
N PRO A 28 35.72 -10.42 -10.81
CA PRO A 28 36.28 -9.43 -11.74
C PRO A 28 35.45 -9.26 -13.04
N TYR A 29 34.19 -9.67 -13.05
CA TYR A 29 33.32 -9.54 -14.20
C TYR A 29 32.91 -8.08 -14.44
N ILE A 30 33.14 -7.61 -15.66
CA ILE A 30 32.81 -6.25 -16.11
C ILE A 30 32.04 -6.34 -17.43
N TYR A 31 30.95 -5.59 -17.54
CA TYR A 31 30.16 -5.46 -18.74
C TYR A 31 30.06 -3.99 -19.16
N LEU A 32 30.57 -3.67 -20.34
CA LEU A 32 30.60 -2.31 -20.90
C LEU A 32 29.26 -1.97 -21.57
N VAL A 33 28.68 -0.83 -21.21
CA VAL A 33 27.39 -0.37 -21.75
C VAL A 33 27.63 0.35 -23.07
N LYS A 34 27.43 -0.35 -24.19
CA LYS A 34 27.61 0.19 -25.54
C LYS A 34 26.40 0.98 -26.07
N GLN A 35 25.22 0.77 -25.47
CA GLN A 35 23.95 1.35 -25.92
C GLN A 35 23.17 1.94 -24.75
N THR A 36 22.35 2.94 -25.03
CA THR A 36 21.48 3.56 -24.03
C THR A 36 20.39 2.59 -23.59
N LEU A 37 20.48 2.12 -22.34
CA LEU A 37 19.48 1.23 -21.74
C LEU A 37 18.47 2.08 -20.95
N SER A 38 17.21 2.11 -21.41
CA SER A 38 16.12 2.72 -20.65
C SER A 38 15.02 1.70 -20.40
N LYS A 39 14.58 1.58 -19.15
CA LYS A 39 13.41 0.79 -18.76
C LYS A 39 12.40 1.71 -18.12
N LYS A 40 11.31 2.01 -18.82
CA LYS A 40 10.18 2.75 -18.27
C LYS A 40 9.29 1.77 -17.50
N VAL A 41 8.93 2.14 -16.27
CA VAL A 41 7.93 1.41 -15.48
C VAL A 41 6.74 2.34 -15.33
N THR A 42 5.59 1.90 -15.83
CA THR A 42 4.31 2.56 -15.57
C THR A 42 3.89 2.22 -14.14
N LEU A 43 3.83 3.23 -13.29
CA LEU A 43 3.37 3.08 -11.91
C LEU A 43 1.85 3.08 -11.91
N GLU A 44 1.25 1.92 -11.67
CA GLU A 44 -0.16 1.87 -11.32
C GLU A 44 -0.32 2.26 -9.85
N ARG A 45 -1.26 3.16 -9.56
CA ARG A 45 -1.57 3.49 -8.16
C ARG A 45 -2.14 2.23 -7.52
N LYS A 46 -1.55 1.81 -6.40
CA LYS A 46 -2.16 0.79 -5.55
C LYS A 46 -3.57 1.27 -5.21
N LYS A 47 -4.58 0.43 -5.48
CA LYS A 47 -5.92 0.68 -4.94
C LYS A 47 -5.78 0.75 -3.42
N VAL A 48 -6.37 1.76 -2.81
CA VAL A 48 -6.42 1.83 -1.35
C VAL A 48 -7.20 0.61 -0.90
N ASP A 49 -6.53 -0.37 -0.31
CA ASP A 49 -7.20 -1.49 0.33
C ASP A 49 -8.08 -0.90 1.43
N ASP A 50 -9.37 -1.25 1.46
CA ASP A 50 -10.28 -0.80 2.51
C ASP A 50 -9.70 -1.24 3.85
N ILE A 51 -9.18 -0.28 4.62
CA ILE A 51 -8.43 -0.49 5.87
C ILE A 51 -9.27 -1.27 6.89
N LEU A 52 -10.58 -1.24 6.75
CA LEU A 52 -11.58 -1.87 7.62
C LEU A 52 -12.13 -3.20 7.09
N GLY A 53 -11.60 -3.70 5.97
CA GLY A 53 -12.16 -4.81 5.20
C GLY A 53 -13.41 -4.37 4.43
N GLY A 54 -13.66 -5.02 3.30
CA GLY A 54 -14.80 -4.72 2.43
C GLY A 54 -16.16 -4.97 3.08
N ALA A 55 -17.20 -5.15 2.27
CA ALA A 55 -18.57 -5.28 2.77
C ALA A 55 -18.72 -6.37 3.86
N GLU A 56 -18.03 -7.51 3.68
CA GLU A 56 -18.03 -8.69 4.55
C GLU A 56 -17.51 -8.41 5.97
N ALA A 57 -16.59 -7.45 6.13
CA ALA A 57 -16.01 -7.19 7.44
C ALA A 57 -17.03 -6.59 8.41
N TRP A 58 -18.13 -6.00 7.92
CA TRP A 58 -19.15 -5.35 8.74
C TRP A 58 -20.41 -6.20 8.96
N GLU A 59 -20.50 -7.38 8.34
CA GLU A 59 -21.66 -8.28 8.50
C GLU A 59 -21.84 -8.72 9.96
N ASN A 60 -20.74 -8.81 10.73
CA ASN A 60 -20.74 -9.18 12.15
C ASN A 60 -20.49 -7.98 13.08
N ALA A 61 -20.56 -6.75 12.57
CA ALA A 61 -20.37 -5.56 13.40
C ALA A 61 -21.66 -5.25 14.19
N ASP A 62 -21.51 -4.79 15.42
CA ASP A 62 -22.64 -4.35 16.23
C ASP A 62 -23.28 -3.08 15.65
N LYS A 63 -24.57 -2.89 15.90
CA LYS A 63 -25.35 -1.72 15.45
C LYS A 63 -25.54 -0.71 16.58
N THR A 64 -25.55 0.57 16.23
CA THR A 64 -25.88 1.68 17.14
C THR A 64 -26.86 2.63 16.45
N GLU A 65 -27.65 3.33 17.27
CA GLU A 65 -28.57 4.39 16.85
C GLU A 65 -27.79 5.70 16.59
N THR A 66 -26.99 5.73 15.52
CA THR A 66 -26.31 6.95 15.06
C THR A 66 -26.75 7.35 13.66
N VAL A 67 -27.05 8.65 13.50
CA VAL A 67 -27.58 9.18 12.24
C VAL A 67 -26.48 9.32 11.20
N CYS A 68 -26.66 8.70 10.04
CA CYS A 68 -25.70 8.82 8.95
C CYS A 68 -25.65 10.25 8.37
N PRO A 69 -24.48 10.90 8.29
CA PRO A 69 -24.37 12.28 7.79
C PRO A 69 -24.71 12.45 6.31
N ARG A 70 -24.80 11.35 5.54
CA ARG A 70 -25.07 11.38 4.09
C ARG A 70 -26.53 11.10 3.72
N CYS A 71 -27.19 10.18 4.43
CA CYS A 71 -28.53 9.71 4.08
C CYS A 71 -29.55 9.80 5.22
N SER A 72 -29.13 10.32 6.38
CA SER A 72 -29.97 10.52 7.56
C SER A 72 -30.66 9.25 8.08
N HIS A 73 -30.12 8.07 7.75
CA HIS A 73 -30.58 6.80 8.31
C HIS A 73 -30.25 6.73 9.82
N PRO A 74 -31.18 6.26 10.69
CA PRO A 74 -31.00 6.29 12.14
C PRO A 74 -30.08 5.19 12.69
N GLU A 75 -29.80 4.14 11.91
CA GLU A 75 -28.89 3.06 12.32
C GLU A 75 -27.56 3.08 11.56
N ALA A 76 -26.47 2.82 12.27
CA ALA A 76 -25.14 2.56 11.71
C ALA A 76 -24.47 1.37 12.42
N TYR A 77 -23.62 0.66 11.69
CA TYR A 77 -22.69 -0.31 12.26
C TYR A 77 -21.50 0.42 12.85
N PHE A 78 -20.96 -0.04 13.96
CA PHE A 78 -19.75 0.54 14.56
C PHE A 78 -18.66 -0.51 14.82
N LYS A 79 -17.41 -0.05 14.80
CA LYS A 79 -16.24 -0.83 15.19
C LYS A 79 -15.29 0.05 15.98
N GLN A 80 -14.79 -0.49 17.07
CA GLN A 80 -13.79 0.15 17.91
C GLN A 80 -12.42 -0.43 17.56
N ILE A 81 -11.49 0.40 17.08
CA ILE A 81 -10.15 -0.04 16.67
C ILE A 81 -9.10 0.79 17.38
N GLN A 82 -8.11 0.09 17.92
CA GLN A 82 -6.89 0.69 18.43
C GLN A 82 -5.91 0.89 17.29
N ILE A 83 -5.79 2.13 16.81
CA ILE A 83 -4.87 2.50 15.71
C ILE A 83 -3.45 2.77 16.26
N ARG A 84 -3.35 3.09 17.56
CA ARG A 84 -2.13 3.52 18.25
C ARG A 84 -1.88 2.68 19.49
N SER A 85 -0.87 3.06 20.29
CA SER A 85 -0.55 2.43 21.56
C SER A 85 -1.79 2.28 22.45
N ALA A 86 -1.80 1.24 23.27
CA ALA A 86 -2.93 0.91 24.15
C ALA A 86 -3.24 1.99 25.21
N ASP A 87 -2.35 2.98 25.39
CA ASP A 87 -2.52 4.10 26.32
C ASP A 87 -3.48 5.18 25.78
N GLU A 88 -3.77 5.20 24.47
CA GLU A 88 -4.73 6.12 23.86
C GLU A 88 -6.15 5.50 23.81
N PRO A 89 -7.21 6.31 23.94
CA PRO A 89 -8.56 5.81 23.75
C PRO A 89 -8.73 5.32 22.30
N SER A 90 -9.47 4.23 22.14
CA SER A 90 -9.78 3.66 20.83
C SER A 90 -10.55 4.63 19.94
N THR A 91 -10.30 4.60 18.64
CA THR A 91 -11.11 5.32 17.65
C THR A 91 -12.35 4.50 17.27
N LEU A 92 -13.51 5.15 17.20
CA LEU A 92 -14.76 4.55 16.73
C LEU A 92 -14.94 4.81 15.23
N PHE A 93 -15.16 3.74 14.47
CA PHE A 93 -15.49 3.79 13.05
C PHE A 93 -16.93 3.38 12.85
N TYR A 94 -17.69 4.17 12.11
CA TYR A 94 -19.07 3.90 11.75
C TYR A 94 -19.21 3.61 10.26
N ARG A 95 -20.18 2.75 9.93
CA ARG A 95 -20.64 2.49 8.57
C ARG A 95 -22.16 2.55 8.55
N CYS A 96 -22.73 3.29 7.59
CA CYS A 96 -24.17 3.39 7.46
C CYS A 96 -24.85 2.01 7.34
N GLY A 97 -25.94 1.79 8.09
CA GLY A 97 -26.73 0.56 8.03
C GLY A 97 -27.46 0.35 6.69
N ASN A 98 -27.59 1.39 5.87
CA ASN A 98 -28.17 1.29 4.54
C ASN A 98 -27.11 0.82 3.53
N HIS A 99 -27.30 -0.40 3.00
CA HIS A 99 -26.44 -1.01 1.98
C HIS A 99 -26.27 -0.14 0.71
N SER A 100 -27.24 0.71 0.36
CA SER A 100 -27.14 1.61 -0.80
C SER A 100 -26.22 2.81 -0.56
N CYS A 101 -26.05 3.25 0.69
CA CYS A 101 -25.24 4.41 1.05
C CYS A 101 -23.81 4.00 1.39
N ALA A 102 -23.66 2.97 2.24
CA ALA A 102 -22.39 2.40 2.69
C ALA A 102 -21.32 3.43 3.14
N ASN A 103 -21.74 4.64 3.51
CA ASN A 103 -20.84 5.71 3.91
C ASN A 103 -20.11 5.32 5.20
N GLN A 104 -18.81 5.56 5.24
CA GLN A 104 -17.98 5.31 6.41
C GLN A 104 -17.49 6.65 6.98
N TRP A 105 -17.55 6.80 8.29
CA TRP A 105 -17.03 7.97 9.00
C TRP A 105 -16.46 7.54 10.35
N ASN A 106 -15.64 8.36 10.96
CA ASN A 106 -15.06 8.11 12.28
C ASN A 106 -15.40 9.23 13.25
N GLU A 107 -15.41 8.89 14.53
CA GLU A 107 -15.56 9.84 15.63
C GLU A 107 -14.38 9.64 16.57
N ASN A 108 -13.79 10.75 17.00
CA ASN A 108 -12.52 10.79 17.72
C ASN A 108 -12.65 11.65 18.97
#